data_AF-A0A1W9PYN7-F1
#
_entry.id   AF-A0A1W9PYN7-F1
#
_cell.length_a   1.000
_cell.length_b   1.000
_cell.length_c   1.000
_cell.angle_alpha   90.00
_cell.angle_beta   90.00
_cell.angle_gamma   90.00
#
_symmetry.space_group_name_H-M   'P 1'
#
loop_
_entity.id
_entity.type
_entity.pdbx_description
1 polymer ?
#
loop_
_entity_poly.entity_id
_entity_poly.type
_entity_poly.pdbx_seq_one_letter_code
_entity_poly.pdbx_strand_id
1 'polypeptide(L)'
;MVIFKKVKKSQNGFTVPEMLVALAISSLVMIMIITMYQGQTTSSSAQQEVLNMQQNLRLALYMMERDIMMAGYKVPGQDVTVGITGATATSITISYMDPLRLLDDVDNDLDGAVDEMPVPTLGELGEKDGQDNDCDGEVDEINEVVTVTYRLYDSQGDGDLDLGRQEGCGAIQPVLLNVDQLEFFYQPSAASPGSVGISILARSETPAKGYTDQLTYTPLSGTTVWGPYNDHFRRQLATVTVKCRNL
;
A
#
# COMPACT_ATOMS: atom_id res chain seq x y z
N MET A 1 40.01 22.84 -82.45
CA MET A 1 38.87 21.91 -82.30
C MET A 1 39.21 20.95 -81.17
N VAL A 2 38.62 21.13 -79.98
CA VAL A 2 38.92 20.32 -78.78
C VAL A 2 37.91 19.18 -78.70
N ILE A 3 38.41 17.93 -78.68
CA ILE A 3 37.58 16.72 -78.60
C ILE A 3 37.32 16.43 -77.10
N PHE A 4 36.09 16.64 -76.63
CA PHE A 4 35.67 16.21 -75.30
C PHE A 4 35.43 14.68 -75.28
N LYS A 5 36.32 13.94 -74.63
CA LYS A 5 36.14 12.50 -74.38
C LYS A 5 35.13 12.32 -73.24
N LYS A 6 33.87 11.97 -73.56
CA LYS A 6 32.85 11.64 -72.55
C LYS A 6 33.28 10.39 -71.76
N VAL A 7 33.58 10.55 -70.49
CA VAL A 7 33.73 9.44 -69.53
C VAL A 7 32.33 8.86 -69.29
N LYS A 8 32.05 7.65 -69.79
CA LYS A 8 30.83 6.91 -69.42
C LYS A 8 31.00 6.45 -67.97
N LYS A 9 30.21 7.00 -67.04
CA LYS A 9 30.02 6.39 -65.72
C LYS A 9 29.20 5.10 -65.89
N SER A 10 29.76 3.94 -65.55
CA SER A 10 28.95 2.72 -65.41
C SER A 10 28.16 2.81 -64.10
N GLN A 11 26.86 3.01 -64.20
CA GLN A 11 25.94 2.83 -63.07
C GLN A 11 25.57 1.35 -63.07
N ASN A 12 26.27 0.55 -62.28
CA ASN A 12 25.90 -0.85 -62.08
C ASN A 12 24.65 -0.86 -61.20
N GLY A 13 23.49 -1.18 -61.80
CA GLY A 13 22.26 -1.42 -61.07
C GLY A 13 22.30 -2.77 -60.35
N PHE A 14 21.40 -2.96 -59.38
CA PHE A 14 21.24 -4.23 -58.69
C PHE A 14 20.55 -5.26 -59.59
N THR A 15 21.04 -6.48 -59.55
CA THR A 15 20.39 -7.62 -60.18
C THR A 15 19.21 -8.08 -59.33
N VAL A 16 18.20 -8.68 -59.97
CA VAL A 16 17.05 -9.29 -59.29
C VAL A 16 17.47 -10.28 -58.18
N PRO A 17 18.44 -11.19 -58.38
CA PRO A 17 18.85 -12.11 -57.30
C PRO A 17 19.50 -11.40 -56.10
N GLU A 18 20.24 -10.30 -56.28
CA GLU A 18 20.80 -9.54 -55.16
C GLU A 18 19.71 -8.90 -54.29
N MET A 19 18.66 -8.37 -54.93
CA MET A 19 17.50 -7.84 -54.21
C MET A 19 16.73 -8.93 -53.46
N LEU A 20 16.61 -10.12 -54.04
CA LEU A 20 15.96 -11.26 -53.36
C LEU A 20 16.75 -11.71 -52.12
N VAL A 21 18.07 -11.81 -52.24
CA VAL A 21 18.93 -12.18 -51.11
C VAL A 21 18.91 -11.08 -50.04
N ALA A 22 18.95 -9.80 -50.43
CA ALA A 22 18.89 -8.68 -49.50
C ALA A 22 17.57 -8.64 -48.71
N LEU A 23 16.43 -8.86 -49.38
CA LEU A 23 15.11 -8.93 -48.73
C LEU A 23 14.98 -10.14 -47.81
N ALA A 24 15.53 -11.29 -48.21
CA ALA A 24 15.53 -12.48 -47.37
C ALA A 24 16.31 -12.23 -46.07
N ILE A 25 17.53 -11.69 -46.16
CA ILE A 25 18.37 -11.40 -44.99
C ILE A 25 17.74 -10.30 -44.13
N SER A 26 17.20 -9.23 -44.72
CA SER A 26 16.57 -8.15 -43.95
C SER A 26 15.36 -8.63 -43.15
N SER A 27 14.55 -9.52 -43.72
CA SER A 27 13.41 -10.12 -43.01
C SER A 27 13.86 -10.97 -41.81
N LEU A 28 14.93 -11.77 -41.96
CA LEU A 28 15.48 -12.57 -40.86
C LEU A 28 16.00 -11.68 -39.73
N VAL A 29 16.71 -10.61 -40.07
CA VAL A 29 17.21 -9.64 -39.08
C VAL A 29 16.05 -8.96 -38.35
N MET A 30 14.98 -8.59 -39.07
CA MET A 30 13.80 -7.97 -38.46
C MET A 30 13.13 -8.90 -37.45
N ILE A 31 13.00 -10.20 -37.75
CA ILE A 31 12.43 -11.20 -36.82
C ILE A 31 13.28 -11.28 -35.54
N MET A 32 14.61 -11.28 -35.66
CA MET A 32 15.51 -11.28 -34.50
C MET A 32 15.33 -10.03 -33.63
N ILE A 33 15.20 -8.86 -34.24
CA ILE A 33 15.01 -7.59 -33.51
C ILE A 33 13.66 -7.58 -32.79
N ILE A 34 12.57 -8.02 -33.45
CA ILE A 34 11.23 -8.03 -32.86
C ILE A 34 11.18 -8.96 -31.64
N THR A 35 11.75 -10.16 -31.76
CA THR A 35 11.77 -11.13 -30.65
C THR A 35 12.60 -10.63 -29.47
N MET A 36 13.75 -10.01 -29.72
CA MET A 36 14.55 -9.35 -28.69
C MET A 36 13.79 -8.20 -28.01
N TYR A 37 13.14 -7.35 -28.79
CA TYR A 37 12.35 -6.23 -28.28
C TYR A 37 11.15 -6.69 -27.42
N GLN A 38 10.46 -7.77 -27.83
CA GLN A 38 9.39 -8.37 -27.03
C GLN A 38 9.91 -8.96 -25.70
N GLY A 39 11.07 -9.61 -25.72
CA GLY A 39 11.73 -10.07 -24.49
C GLY A 39 12.10 -8.92 -23.54
N GLN A 40 12.58 -7.80 -24.10
CA GLN A 40 12.95 -6.63 -23.31
C GLN A 40 11.73 -5.94 -22.68
N THR A 41 10.66 -5.71 -23.45
CA THR A 41 9.44 -5.03 -22.96
C THR A 41 8.72 -5.82 -21.87
N THR A 42 8.65 -7.14 -22.00
CA THR A 42 8.07 -8.02 -20.96
C THR A 42 8.91 -8.07 -19.68
N SER A 43 10.25 -8.08 -19.80
CA SER A 43 11.14 -8.02 -18.63
C SER A 43 11.04 -6.67 -17.91
N SER A 44 11.02 -5.57 -18.67
CA SER A 44 10.93 -4.23 -18.09
C SER A 44 9.57 -3.95 -17.43
N SER A 45 8.47 -4.41 -18.01
CA SER A 45 7.14 -4.29 -17.38
C SER A 45 7.03 -5.12 -16.10
N ALA A 46 7.48 -6.38 -16.12
CA ALA A 46 7.48 -7.22 -14.92
C ALA A 46 8.30 -6.62 -13.78
N GLN A 47 9.41 -5.94 -14.08
CA GLN A 47 10.21 -5.23 -13.07
C GLN A 47 9.45 -4.01 -12.51
N GLN A 48 8.78 -3.24 -13.37
CA GLN A 48 7.98 -2.10 -12.94
C GLN A 48 6.84 -2.52 -12.00
N GLU A 49 6.14 -3.62 -12.31
CA GLU A 49 5.08 -4.14 -11.45
C GLU A 49 5.59 -4.51 -10.05
N VAL A 50 6.74 -5.21 -9.97
CA VAL A 50 7.34 -5.55 -8.67
C VAL A 50 7.75 -4.31 -7.89
N LEU A 51 8.31 -3.30 -8.56
CA LEU A 51 8.68 -2.05 -7.93
C LEU A 51 7.46 -1.28 -7.39
N ASN A 52 6.37 -1.25 -8.15
CA ASN A 52 5.13 -0.61 -7.75
C ASN A 52 4.51 -1.33 -6.52
N MET A 53 4.44 -2.66 -6.54
CA MET A 53 3.99 -3.44 -5.38
C MET A 53 4.80 -3.14 -4.13
N GLN A 54 6.13 -3.08 -4.24
CA GLN A 54 7.01 -2.78 -3.10
C GLN A 54 6.80 -1.37 -2.54
N GLN A 55 6.56 -0.38 -3.40
CA GLN A 55 6.28 0.99 -2.98
C GLN A 55 4.92 1.08 -2.28
N ASN A 56 3.89 0.48 -2.87
CA ASN A 56 2.54 0.48 -2.28
C ASN A 56 2.52 -0.27 -0.94
N LEU A 57 3.20 -1.42 -0.86
CA LEU A 57 3.38 -2.16 0.40
C LEU A 57 4.07 -1.32 1.46
N ARG A 58 5.15 -0.59 1.11
CA ARG A 58 5.85 0.28 2.05
C ARG A 58 4.95 1.41 2.55
N LEU A 59 4.14 2.01 1.67
CA LEU A 59 3.19 3.06 2.07
C LEU A 59 2.13 2.50 3.01
N ALA A 60 1.54 1.35 2.68
CA ALA A 60 0.52 0.71 3.49
C ALA A 60 1.06 0.34 4.88
N LEU A 61 2.22 -0.33 4.94
CA LEU A 61 2.88 -0.67 6.19
C LEU A 61 3.19 0.58 7.02
N TYR A 62 3.70 1.65 6.41
CA TYR A 62 3.98 2.90 7.12
C TYR A 62 2.72 3.50 7.77
N MET A 63 1.59 3.49 7.05
CA MET A 63 0.31 3.98 7.58
C MET A 63 -0.18 3.10 8.75
N MET A 64 -0.20 1.78 8.57
CA MET A 64 -0.59 0.86 9.65
C MET A 64 0.35 0.95 10.86
N GLU A 65 1.66 1.05 10.63
CA GLU A 65 2.65 1.21 11.69
C GLU A 65 2.37 2.46 12.53
N ARG A 66 2.15 3.59 11.86
CA ARG A 66 1.85 4.86 12.54
C ARG A 66 0.59 4.75 13.38
N ASP A 67 -0.48 4.23 12.82
CA ASP A 67 -1.77 4.16 13.49
C ASP A 67 -1.71 3.15 14.67
N ILE A 68 -1.10 1.97 14.47
CA ILE A 68 -0.89 0.98 15.55
C ILE A 68 0.05 1.50 16.64
N MET A 69 1.02 2.35 16.32
CA MET A 69 1.85 3.01 17.33
C MET A 69 1.06 3.99 18.19
N MET A 70 -0.01 4.58 17.66
CA MET A 70 -0.90 5.48 18.40
C MET A 70 -1.92 4.73 19.26
N ALA A 71 -2.24 3.48 18.93
CA ALA A 71 -3.17 2.66 19.71
C ALA A 71 -2.85 2.69 21.22
N GLY A 72 -3.85 3.03 22.04
CA GLY A 72 -3.70 3.16 23.50
C GLY A 72 -3.20 4.52 23.97
N TYR A 73 -2.90 5.45 23.05
CA TYR A 73 -2.54 6.81 23.45
C TYR A 73 -3.72 7.49 24.13
N LYS A 74 -3.46 8.05 25.31
CA LYS A 74 -4.40 8.82 26.09
C LYS A 74 -3.78 10.12 26.59
N VAL A 75 -4.59 11.16 26.67
CA VAL A 75 -4.19 12.42 27.29
C VAL A 75 -4.06 12.20 28.82
N PRO A 76 -2.97 12.68 29.46
CA PRO A 76 -2.82 12.56 30.90
C PRO A 76 -4.00 13.19 31.66
N GLY A 77 -4.54 12.47 32.65
CA GLY A 77 -5.66 12.96 33.47
C GLY A 77 -7.04 12.50 33.01
N GLN A 78 -7.16 11.87 31.84
CA GLN A 78 -8.41 11.28 31.36
C GLN A 78 -8.43 9.76 31.60
N ASP A 79 -9.55 9.26 32.11
CA ASP A 79 -9.77 7.84 32.41
C ASP A 79 -10.66 7.19 31.34
N VAL A 80 -10.12 7.12 30.12
CA VAL A 80 -10.78 6.48 28.97
C VAL A 80 -10.01 5.21 28.58
N THR A 81 -10.76 4.17 28.22
CA THR A 81 -10.19 2.90 27.76
C THR A 81 -9.92 2.97 26.27
N VAL A 82 -8.63 3.00 25.92
CA VAL A 82 -8.13 3.03 24.55
C VAL A 82 -7.09 1.94 24.35
N GLY A 83 -6.96 1.44 23.13
CA GLY A 83 -6.01 0.39 22.78
C GLY A 83 -6.47 -0.47 21.63
N ILE A 84 -6.08 -1.75 21.62
CA ILE A 84 -6.58 -2.71 20.64
C ILE A 84 -7.94 -3.22 21.12
N THR A 85 -9.01 -2.78 20.48
CA THR A 85 -10.41 -3.07 20.88
C THR A 85 -11.01 -4.24 20.11
N GLY A 86 -10.45 -4.58 18.94
CA GLY A 86 -10.82 -5.77 18.17
C GLY A 86 -9.61 -6.33 17.44
N ALA A 87 -9.35 -7.63 17.54
CA ALA A 87 -8.25 -8.27 16.83
C ALA A 87 -8.63 -9.67 16.36
N THR A 88 -8.43 -9.90 15.07
CA THR A 88 -8.51 -11.20 14.41
C THR A 88 -7.28 -11.36 13.51
N ALA A 89 -7.09 -12.54 12.90
CA ALA A 89 -5.97 -12.75 11.99
C ALA A 89 -5.98 -11.77 10.80
N THR A 90 -7.15 -11.35 10.30
CA THR A 90 -7.29 -10.55 9.06
C THR A 90 -7.91 -9.17 9.28
N SER A 91 -8.12 -8.77 10.53
CA SER A 91 -8.64 -7.44 10.86
C SER A 91 -8.18 -7.02 12.25
N ILE A 92 -7.85 -5.74 12.38
CA ILE A 92 -7.49 -5.11 13.65
C ILE A 92 -8.25 -3.79 13.77
N THR A 93 -8.79 -3.54 14.95
CA THR A 93 -9.43 -2.30 15.36
C THR A 93 -8.66 -1.75 16.55
N ILE A 94 -8.23 -0.51 16.42
CA ILE A 94 -7.47 0.22 17.43
C ILE A 94 -8.23 1.49 17.80
N SER A 95 -7.94 1.98 18.99
CA SER A 95 -8.50 3.22 19.53
C SER A 95 -7.41 4.04 20.21
N TYR A 96 -7.52 5.35 20.11
CA TYR A 96 -6.65 6.32 20.76
C TYR A 96 -7.38 7.66 20.92
N MET A 97 -6.89 8.52 21.82
CA MET A 97 -7.35 9.91 21.91
C MET A 97 -6.50 10.78 20.97
N ASP A 98 -7.08 11.77 20.30
CA ASP A 98 -6.30 12.70 19.48
C ASP A 98 -5.35 13.53 20.37
N PRO A 99 -4.03 13.58 20.07
CA PRO A 99 -3.08 14.40 20.82
C PRO A 99 -3.25 15.92 20.63
N LEU A 100 -4.03 16.40 19.65
CA LEU A 100 -3.96 17.79 19.16
C LEU A 100 -4.98 18.77 19.76
N ARG A 101 -5.92 18.34 20.60
CA ARG A 101 -6.88 19.24 21.28
C ARG A 101 -6.81 19.04 22.79
N LEU A 102 -5.75 19.59 23.38
CA LEU A 102 -5.74 19.89 24.80
C LEU A 102 -6.87 20.91 25.05
N LEU A 103 -7.82 20.55 25.89
CA LEU A 103 -8.52 21.52 26.74
C LEU A 103 -7.63 21.70 27.98
N ASP A 104 -6.47 22.33 27.83
CA ASP A 104 -5.57 22.62 28.95
C ASP A 104 -5.86 23.96 29.63
N ASP A 105 -6.83 24.73 29.10
CA ASP A 105 -7.18 26.08 29.56
C ASP A 105 -5.94 27.00 29.56
N VAL A 106 -4.99 26.75 28.65
CA VAL A 106 -3.78 27.56 28.48
C VAL A 106 -3.91 28.43 27.23
N ASP A 107 -3.63 29.71 27.42
CA ASP A 107 -3.33 30.68 26.37
C ASP A 107 -1.98 30.32 25.72
N ASN A 108 -2.01 29.45 24.70
CA ASN A 108 -0.84 28.85 24.08
C ASN A 108 -0.19 29.78 23.04
N ASP A 109 -0.93 30.77 22.53
CA ASP A 109 -0.41 31.80 21.63
C ASP A 109 -0.09 33.15 22.33
N LEU A 110 -0.37 33.24 23.64
CA LEU A 110 -0.11 34.38 24.52
C LEU A 110 -0.86 35.66 24.10
N ASP A 111 -2.01 35.53 23.44
CA ASP A 111 -2.84 36.67 23.02
C ASP A 111 -3.75 37.22 24.13
N GLY A 112 -3.77 36.57 25.29
CA GLY A 112 -4.57 36.93 26.45
C GLY A 112 -5.97 36.31 26.47
N ALA A 113 -6.30 35.48 25.49
CA ALA A 113 -7.45 34.59 25.49
C ALA A 113 -6.98 33.14 25.66
N VAL A 114 -7.80 32.34 26.34
CA VAL A 114 -7.68 30.88 26.21
C VAL A 114 -8.08 30.54 24.77
N ASP A 115 -7.20 29.83 24.07
CA ASP A 115 -7.38 29.43 22.67
C ASP A 115 -8.58 28.48 22.52
N GLU A 116 -8.90 27.74 23.57
CA GLU A 116 -10.14 26.99 23.64
C GLU A 116 -11.31 27.95 23.88
N MET A 117 -12.20 28.07 22.89
CA MET A 117 -13.45 28.83 23.08
C MET A 117 -14.10 28.43 24.41
N PRO A 118 -14.49 29.38 25.27
CA PRO A 118 -15.15 29.07 26.52
C PRO A 118 -16.47 28.35 26.20
N VAL A 119 -16.53 27.08 26.56
CA VAL A 119 -17.72 26.26 26.34
C VAL A 119 -18.78 26.67 27.39
N PRO A 120 -19.97 27.16 27.02
CA PRO A 120 -20.92 27.71 27.99
C PRO A 120 -21.69 26.65 28.80
N THR A 121 -21.57 25.36 28.49
CA THR A 121 -22.27 24.29 29.22
C THR A 121 -21.53 22.96 29.10
N LEU A 122 -21.49 22.18 30.19
CA LEU A 122 -20.82 20.86 30.34
C LEU A 122 -21.16 19.78 29.29
N GLY A 123 -22.03 20.04 28.32
CA GLY A 123 -22.48 19.11 27.28
C GLY A 123 -22.04 19.45 25.84
N GLU A 124 -21.05 20.35 25.67
CA GLU A 124 -20.46 20.66 24.34
C GLU A 124 -18.92 20.52 24.36
N LEU A 125 -18.42 19.66 25.24
CA LEU A 125 -17.00 19.38 25.40
C LEU A 125 -16.71 18.20 24.48
N GLY A 126 -15.99 18.41 23.38
CA GLY A 126 -15.63 17.38 22.40
C GLY A 126 -14.94 17.97 21.17
N GLU A 127 -14.46 17.11 20.27
CA GLU A 127 -13.94 17.55 18.98
C GLU A 127 -15.12 18.05 18.16
N LYS A 128 -15.27 19.38 17.99
CA LYS A 128 -16.43 19.97 17.30
C LYS A 128 -16.31 19.83 15.78
N ASP A 129 -16.07 18.63 15.29
CA ASP A 129 -15.90 18.33 13.87
C ASP A 129 -17.16 17.72 13.23
N GLY A 130 -18.15 17.37 14.04
CA GLY A 130 -19.44 16.82 13.64
C GLY A 130 -19.37 15.35 13.26
N GLN A 131 -18.32 14.63 13.66
CA GLN A 131 -18.13 13.21 13.35
C GLN A 131 -18.33 12.32 14.58
N ASP A 132 -18.70 11.07 14.31
CA ASP A 132 -18.75 9.99 15.29
C ASP A 132 -17.48 9.15 15.09
N ASN A 133 -16.42 9.50 15.84
CA ASN A 133 -15.07 8.99 15.61
C ASN A 133 -14.80 7.61 16.23
N ASP A 134 -15.69 7.08 17.07
CA ASP A 134 -15.61 5.70 17.61
C ASP A 134 -16.84 4.82 17.33
N CYS A 135 -17.84 5.33 16.61
CA CYS A 135 -19.07 4.62 16.25
C CYS A 135 -19.97 4.23 17.42
N ASP A 136 -19.96 4.98 18.51
CA ASP A 136 -20.82 4.68 19.65
C ASP A 136 -22.23 5.30 19.53
N GLY A 137 -22.42 6.21 18.56
CA GLY A 137 -23.67 6.87 18.23
C GLY A 137 -23.82 8.28 18.80
N GLU A 138 -22.87 8.76 19.58
CA GLU A 138 -22.74 10.16 19.99
C GLU A 138 -21.77 10.90 19.05
N VAL A 139 -21.85 12.23 19.04
CA VAL A 139 -21.05 13.11 18.16
C VAL A 139 -20.48 14.23 19.01
N ASP A 140 -19.23 14.59 18.78
CA ASP A 140 -18.52 15.70 19.43
C ASP A 140 -18.56 15.61 20.98
N GLU A 141 -18.23 14.45 21.54
CA GLU A 141 -18.32 14.19 22.97
C GLU A 141 -16.99 14.31 23.74
N ILE A 142 -17.08 14.36 25.08
CA ILE A 142 -15.94 14.68 25.93
C ILE A 142 -15.05 13.45 26.03
N ASN A 143 -13.75 13.66 25.78
CA ASN A 143 -12.78 12.56 25.68
C ASN A 143 -13.13 11.55 24.60
N GLU A 144 -13.74 12.02 23.51
CA GLU A 144 -13.98 11.24 22.31
C GLU A 144 -12.73 10.47 21.89
N VAL A 145 -12.96 9.24 21.47
CA VAL A 145 -11.93 8.32 21.03
C VAL A 145 -11.98 8.25 19.52
N VAL A 146 -10.82 8.18 18.88
CA VAL A 146 -10.71 7.86 17.46
C VAL A 146 -10.49 6.37 17.31
N THR A 147 -11.37 5.70 16.60
CA THR A 147 -11.26 4.28 16.26
C THR A 147 -10.80 4.10 14.83
N VAL A 148 -9.75 3.28 14.60
CA VAL A 148 -9.26 2.93 13.27
C VAL A 148 -9.34 1.43 13.07
N THR A 149 -9.99 0.99 12.00
CA THR A 149 -10.10 -0.42 11.62
C THR A 149 -9.40 -0.71 10.30
N TYR A 150 -8.52 -1.71 10.30
CA TYR A 150 -7.95 -2.30 9.09
C TYR A 150 -8.58 -3.67 8.82
N ARG A 151 -8.92 -3.94 7.56
CA ARG A 151 -9.42 -5.25 7.11
C ARG A 151 -9.28 -5.41 5.60
N LEU A 152 -9.36 -6.65 5.13
CA LEU A 152 -9.50 -6.93 3.70
C LEU A 152 -10.94 -6.71 3.23
N TYR A 153 -11.10 -6.10 2.07
CA TYR A 153 -12.39 -5.92 1.40
C TYR A 153 -12.20 -5.76 -0.11
N ASP A 154 -13.21 -6.10 -0.89
CA ASP A 154 -13.19 -5.87 -2.34
C ASP A 154 -13.65 -4.43 -2.62
N SER A 155 -12.71 -3.53 -2.91
CA SER A 155 -13.03 -2.10 -3.06
C SER A 155 -13.62 -1.76 -4.43
N GLN A 156 -13.33 -2.58 -5.45
CA GLN A 156 -13.68 -2.34 -6.85
C GLN A 156 -14.75 -3.29 -7.40
N GLY A 157 -15.11 -4.34 -6.65
CA GLY A 157 -16.01 -5.40 -7.09
C GLY A 157 -15.40 -6.33 -8.14
N ASP A 158 -14.07 -6.38 -8.24
CA ASP A 158 -13.32 -7.16 -9.24
C ASP A 158 -13.00 -8.58 -8.77
N GLY A 159 -13.34 -8.92 -7.52
CA GLY A 159 -13.17 -10.25 -6.95
C GLY A 159 -11.77 -10.47 -6.36
N ASP A 160 -10.94 -9.43 -6.31
CA ASP A 160 -9.77 -9.41 -5.46
C ASP A 160 -9.94 -8.54 -4.23
N LEU A 161 -9.13 -8.83 -3.22
CA LEU A 161 -9.22 -8.17 -1.93
C LEU A 161 -8.17 -7.07 -1.86
N ASP A 162 -8.56 -5.97 -1.26
CA ASP A 162 -7.73 -4.82 -0.98
C ASP A 162 -7.63 -4.61 0.52
N LEU A 163 -6.52 -4.02 0.97
CA LEU A 163 -6.41 -3.56 2.34
C LEU A 163 -7.18 -2.24 2.48
N GLY A 164 -8.23 -2.29 3.29
CA GLY A 164 -9.01 -1.12 3.68
C GLY A 164 -8.58 -0.55 5.02
N ARG A 165 -8.69 0.77 5.15
CA ARG A 165 -8.66 1.52 6.42
C ARG A 165 -9.98 2.24 6.60
N GLN A 166 -10.54 2.12 7.80
CA GLN A 166 -11.74 2.81 8.24
C GLN A 166 -11.40 3.65 9.48
N GLU A 167 -11.88 4.88 9.55
CA GLU A 167 -11.75 5.75 10.73
C GLU A 167 -13.16 6.09 11.21
N GLY A 168 -13.41 5.89 12.50
CA GLY A 168 -14.72 5.97 13.12
C GLY A 168 -15.80 5.32 12.27
N CYS A 169 -16.87 6.08 12.06
CA CYS A 169 -18.01 5.68 11.23
C CYS A 169 -17.89 6.07 9.76
N GLY A 170 -16.71 6.50 9.33
CA GLY A 170 -16.38 6.79 7.95
C GLY A 170 -16.44 5.56 7.04
N ALA A 171 -16.47 5.81 5.73
CA ALA A 171 -16.37 4.76 4.72
C ALA A 171 -14.96 4.15 4.69
N ILE A 172 -14.87 2.87 4.35
CA ILE A 172 -13.58 2.18 4.19
C ILE A 172 -12.89 2.69 2.93
N GLN A 173 -11.64 3.11 3.08
CA GLN A 173 -10.78 3.58 2.01
C GLN A 173 -9.70 2.54 1.67
N PRO A 174 -9.40 2.32 0.38
CA PRO A 174 -8.36 1.38 -0.01
C PRO A 174 -6.99 2.01 0.21
N VAL A 175 -6.13 1.31 0.95
CA VAL A 175 -4.75 1.72 1.25
C VAL A 175 -3.75 0.94 0.39
N LEU A 176 -4.05 -0.32 0.10
CA LEU A 176 -3.25 -1.17 -0.76
C LEU A 176 -4.18 -2.04 -1.60
N LEU A 177 -3.97 -2.03 -2.91
CA LEU A 177 -4.70 -2.88 -3.82
C LEU A 177 -4.05 -4.26 -3.97
N ASN A 178 -4.81 -5.25 -4.45
CA ASN A 178 -4.32 -6.57 -4.84
C ASN A 178 -3.61 -7.33 -3.69
N VAL A 179 -4.31 -7.52 -2.58
CA VAL A 179 -3.84 -8.23 -1.39
C VAL A 179 -4.44 -9.64 -1.32
N ASP A 180 -3.60 -10.66 -1.46
CA ASP A 180 -4.06 -12.06 -1.40
C ASP A 180 -4.19 -12.57 0.04
N GLN A 181 -3.30 -12.14 0.95
CA GLN A 181 -3.30 -12.57 2.35
C GLN A 181 -2.87 -11.44 3.29
N LEU A 182 -3.45 -11.45 4.49
CA LEU A 182 -3.15 -10.54 5.59
C LEU A 182 -3.10 -11.35 6.90
N GLU A 183 -2.10 -11.07 7.73
CA GLU A 183 -2.01 -11.61 9.09
C GLU A 183 -1.65 -10.49 10.08
N PHE A 184 -2.42 -10.37 11.15
CA PHE A 184 -2.02 -9.73 12.39
C PHE A 184 -1.64 -10.78 13.44
N PHE A 185 -0.42 -10.70 13.93
CA PHE A 185 0.12 -11.59 14.96
C PHE A 185 0.43 -10.81 16.22
N TYR A 186 -0.41 -10.96 17.24
CA TYR A 186 -0.23 -10.26 18.52
C TYR A 186 0.70 -11.04 19.45
N GLN A 187 1.72 -10.35 19.96
CA GLN A 187 2.67 -10.88 20.94
C GLN A 187 2.53 -10.08 22.23
N PRO A 188 1.72 -10.55 23.19
CA PRO A 188 1.67 -9.94 24.51
C PRO A 188 3.00 -10.16 25.23
N SER A 189 3.45 -9.16 25.99
CA SER A 189 4.60 -9.29 26.88
C SER A 189 4.22 -8.78 28.26
N ALA A 190 4.58 -9.54 29.31
CA ALA A 190 4.28 -9.17 30.69
C ALA A 190 5.24 -8.09 31.26
N ALA A 191 6.27 -7.67 30.52
CA ALA A 191 7.35 -6.81 31.03
C ALA A 191 7.78 -5.67 30.07
N SER A 192 7.04 -5.42 29.00
CA SER A 192 7.32 -4.39 27.99
C SER A 192 6.12 -4.29 27.04
N PRO A 193 5.96 -3.18 26.29
CA PRO A 193 4.77 -3.00 25.48
C PRO A 193 4.62 -4.17 24.52
N GLY A 194 3.40 -4.72 24.43
CA GLY A 194 3.07 -5.76 23.47
C GLY A 194 3.46 -5.34 22.05
N SER A 195 3.68 -6.31 21.17
CA SER A 195 3.94 -6.02 19.76
C SER A 195 2.92 -6.65 18.84
N VAL A 196 2.62 -5.97 17.75
CA VAL A 196 1.79 -6.46 16.66
C VAL A 196 2.70 -6.73 15.46
N GLY A 197 2.80 -7.99 15.08
CA GLY A 197 3.35 -8.41 13.79
C GLY A 197 2.30 -8.24 12.70
N ILE A 198 2.69 -7.69 11.55
CA ILE A 198 1.85 -7.55 10.36
C ILE A 198 2.53 -8.29 9.24
N SER A 199 1.80 -9.18 8.56
CA SER A 199 2.26 -9.86 7.35
C SER A 199 1.27 -9.64 6.22
N ILE A 200 1.76 -9.16 5.07
CA ILE A 200 0.92 -8.85 3.91
C ILE A 200 1.52 -9.51 2.68
N LEU A 201 0.71 -10.30 1.99
CA LEU A 201 1.04 -10.86 0.69
C LEU A 201 0.29 -10.09 -0.39
N ALA A 202 0.98 -9.18 -1.06
CA ALA A 202 0.44 -8.50 -2.24
C ALA A 202 0.82 -9.24 -3.51
N ARG A 203 -0.01 -9.09 -4.55
CA ARG A 203 0.20 -9.67 -5.88
C ARG A 203 0.20 -8.60 -6.97
N SER A 204 0.74 -8.95 -8.14
CA SER A 204 0.68 -8.10 -9.32
C SER A 204 -0.76 -7.99 -9.84
N GLU A 205 -1.10 -6.84 -10.42
CA GLU A 205 -2.42 -6.62 -11.03
C GLU A 205 -2.65 -7.55 -12.23
N THR A 206 -1.59 -7.81 -13.00
CA THR A 206 -1.67 -8.68 -14.18
C THR A 206 -0.80 -9.94 -14.04
N PRO A 207 -1.18 -11.05 -14.69
CA PRO A 207 -0.37 -12.26 -14.69
C PRO A 207 0.90 -12.05 -15.53
N ALA A 208 2.05 -12.39 -14.95
CA ALA A 208 3.35 -12.29 -15.61
C ALA A 208 3.56 -13.45 -16.61
N LYS A 209 3.81 -13.09 -17.86
CA LYS A 209 4.04 -14.07 -18.93
C LYS A 209 5.28 -14.93 -18.65
N GLY A 210 5.11 -16.26 -18.73
CA GLY A 210 6.20 -17.23 -18.55
C GLY A 210 6.71 -17.34 -17.11
N TYR A 211 5.95 -16.82 -16.15
CA TYR A 211 6.21 -16.97 -14.73
C TYR A 211 5.18 -17.89 -14.10
N THR A 212 5.59 -18.75 -13.17
CA THR A 212 4.69 -19.57 -12.37
C THR A 212 5.10 -19.44 -10.92
N ASP A 213 4.17 -19.07 -10.05
CA ASP A 213 4.46 -18.87 -8.64
C ASP A 213 4.54 -20.20 -7.88
N GLN A 214 5.73 -20.77 -7.83
CA GLN A 214 6.03 -21.98 -7.07
C GLN A 214 6.55 -21.67 -5.66
N LEU A 215 6.58 -20.40 -5.25
CA LEU A 215 7.09 -20.00 -3.95
C LEU A 215 6.04 -20.21 -2.86
N THR A 216 6.52 -20.49 -1.66
CA THR A 216 5.72 -20.49 -0.44
C THR A 216 6.10 -19.28 0.41
N TYR A 217 5.11 -18.68 1.05
CA TYR A 217 5.26 -17.48 1.86
C TYR A 217 4.91 -17.79 3.30
N THR A 218 5.86 -17.58 4.22
CA THR A 218 5.66 -17.86 5.64
C THR A 218 5.44 -16.52 6.37
N PRO A 219 4.26 -16.30 6.97
CA PRO A 219 3.97 -15.09 7.72
C PRO A 219 4.68 -15.11 9.09
N LEU A 220 4.64 -13.98 9.81
CA LEU A 220 5.35 -13.79 11.08
C LEU A 220 4.98 -14.81 12.15
N SER A 221 3.73 -15.28 12.21
CA SER A 221 3.33 -16.32 13.17
C SER A 221 4.05 -17.66 12.92
N GLY A 222 4.49 -17.91 11.69
CA GLY A 222 5.07 -19.18 11.26
C GLY A 222 4.09 -20.36 11.23
N THR A 223 2.80 -20.15 11.48
CA THR A 223 1.82 -21.23 11.67
C THR A 223 1.12 -21.65 10.38
N THR A 224 0.84 -20.70 9.47
CA THR A 224 0.12 -20.96 8.22
C THR A 224 0.98 -20.56 7.04
N VAL A 225 1.51 -21.53 6.30
CA VAL A 225 2.26 -21.25 5.07
C VAL A 225 1.28 -20.95 3.93
N TRP A 226 1.50 -19.83 3.24
CA TRP A 226 0.71 -19.42 2.08
C TRP A 226 1.34 -19.89 0.77
N GLY A 227 0.50 -20.31 -0.17
CA GLY A 227 0.93 -20.88 -1.46
C GLY A 227 1.46 -22.32 -1.36
N PRO A 228 2.13 -22.82 -2.41
CA PRO A 228 2.35 -22.13 -3.69
C PRO A 228 1.04 -21.99 -4.49
N TYR A 229 0.88 -20.87 -5.18
CA TYR A 229 -0.36 -20.53 -5.91
C TYR A 229 -0.36 -21.03 -7.36
N ASN A 230 0.81 -21.08 -8.00
CA ASN A 230 0.99 -21.55 -9.37
C ASN A 230 0.15 -20.82 -10.45
N ASP A 231 -0.20 -19.55 -10.23
CA ASP A 231 -1.22 -18.82 -11.01
C ASP A 231 -0.68 -17.65 -11.86
N HIS A 232 0.61 -17.67 -12.21
CA HIS A 232 1.30 -16.65 -13.02
C HIS A 232 1.32 -15.22 -12.44
N PHE A 233 0.71 -14.96 -11.29
CA PHE A 233 0.82 -13.67 -10.61
C PHE A 233 2.09 -13.59 -9.77
N ARG A 234 2.80 -12.47 -9.85
CA ARG A 234 3.98 -12.24 -8.99
C ARG A 234 3.51 -11.80 -7.62
N ARG A 235 4.12 -12.34 -6.56
CA ARG A 235 3.78 -11.98 -5.19
C ARG A 235 4.98 -11.49 -4.40
N GLN A 236 4.70 -10.56 -3.49
CA GLN A 236 5.67 -10.04 -2.54
C GLN A 236 5.08 -10.12 -1.14
N LEU A 237 5.74 -10.89 -0.26
CA LEU A 237 5.49 -10.85 1.17
C LEU A 237 6.24 -9.65 1.76
N ALA A 238 5.54 -8.84 2.54
CA ALA A 238 6.12 -7.83 3.40
C ALA A 238 5.67 -8.08 4.85
N THR A 239 6.61 -7.93 5.78
CA THR A 239 6.36 -8.16 7.19
C THR A 239 6.97 -7.04 8.02
N VAL A 240 6.26 -6.59 9.05
CA VAL A 240 6.81 -5.66 10.05
C VAL A 240 6.32 -6.02 11.44
N THR A 241 7.11 -5.66 12.45
CA THR A 241 6.72 -5.80 13.85
C THR A 241 6.69 -4.43 14.49
N VAL A 242 5.51 -4.02 14.96
CA VAL A 242 5.25 -2.73 15.58
C VAL A 242 5.20 -2.91 17.08
N LYS A 243 5.93 -2.07 17.82
CA LYS A 243 5.86 -2.04 19.28
C LYS A 243 4.74 -1.10 19.71
N CYS A 244 3.76 -1.61 20.44
CA CYS A 244 2.61 -0.83 20.89
C CYS A 244 2.95 -0.07 22.18
N ARG A 245 3.68 1.05 22.06
CA ARG A 245 4.29 1.74 23.21
C ARG A 245 3.29 2.32 24.22
N ASN A 246 2.06 2.55 23.79
CA ASN A 246 1.02 3.15 24.63
C ASN A 246 0.06 2.11 25.24
N LEU A 247 0.29 0.81 25.01
CA LEU A 247 -0.47 -0.31 25.60
C LEU A 247 0.19 -0.87 26.85
#